data_AF-A0A8J2H8R7-F1
#
_entry.id   AF-A0A8J2H8R7-F1
#
_cell.length_a   1.000
_cell.length_b   1.000
_cell.length_c   1.000
_cell.angle_alpha   90.00
_cell.angle_beta   90.00
_cell.angle_gamma   90.00
#
_symmetry.space_group_name_H-M   'P 1'
#
loop_
_entity.id
_entity.type
_entity.pdbx_description
1 polymer ?
#
loop_
_entity_poly.entity_id
_entity_poly.type
_entity_poly.pdbx_seq_one_letter_code
_entity_poly.pdbx_strand_id
1 'polypeptide(L)'
;MVVIDNLSKSDIQLLSLISSTYKLFSLAPVSVLEYPTYRNHKKEIAIEFTSTSSALFINSLGLLILLPLEVFYLYGKFIEDLEEESHLRHHFDIFFRINVIVIQVFLILIFSIKRREITAILNSVLSFESELVRNLRDLDQLHTGQHHQLAIFTAYFLISSVLLFNKLMVQDTLQAVANVLPKFAIRNLMIQYSILLIFIKKKYFSLNESLLVLTNRSGQMCYPFISIFDPPSEETVLDFVIFIRKSYSNLSEISNSIAQFYSIPMLVSLVYYFLGAVYVGYLFVSSIGDYLGDKTGGKIPDCIDHGLLFIMCIYPTIVLANSVTAVLEEVMYVKHTGISYEVSLFFQIFHSTKFYNPNQFQLEQFSMELFHQNVSFTAFEMVPLDNSRLTSVSVQYDAHLYNYPAPNR
;
A
#
# COMPACT_ATOMS: atom_id res chain seq x y z
N MET A 1 -17.27 -18.51 0.22
CA MET A 1 -18.54 -17.83 -0.10
C MET A 1 -18.98 -16.90 1.03
N VAL A 2 -18.61 -15.63 0.93
CA VAL A 2 -19.07 -14.57 1.83
C VAL A 2 -20.25 -13.88 1.15
N VAL A 3 -21.44 -13.96 1.75
CA VAL A 3 -22.63 -13.23 1.30
C VAL A 3 -22.57 -11.86 1.95
N ILE A 4 -22.40 -10.81 1.14
CA ILE A 4 -22.12 -9.46 1.63
C ILE A 4 -23.39 -8.61 1.50
N ASP A 5 -24.11 -8.43 2.61
CA ASP A 5 -25.44 -7.81 2.60
C ASP A 5 -25.43 -6.28 2.37
N ASN A 6 -24.32 -5.55 2.54
CA ASN A 6 -24.31 -4.06 2.42
C ASN A 6 -22.89 -3.48 2.24
N LEU A 7 -22.10 -3.97 1.28
CA LEU A 7 -20.85 -3.28 0.95
C LEU A 7 -21.20 -1.91 0.33
N SER A 8 -20.59 -0.82 0.83
CA SER A 8 -20.77 0.49 0.20
C SER A 8 -20.37 0.37 -1.27
N LYS A 9 -21.17 0.95 -2.18
CA LYS A 9 -20.92 0.90 -3.64
C LYS A 9 -19.48 1.30 -3.99
N SER A 10 -18.91 2.17 -3.19
CA SER A 10 -17.54 2.68 -3.30
C SER A 10 -16.45 1.71 -2.84
N ASP A 11 -16.67 0.88 -1.81
CA ASP A 11 -15.66 -0.11 -1.40
C ASP A 11 -15.63 -1.27 -2.40
N ILE A 12 -16.77 -1.60 -3.02
CA ILE A 12 -16.82 -2.49 -4.19
C ILE A 12 -16.03 -1.90 -5.37
N GLN A 13 -16.16 -0.59 -5.62
CA GLN A 13 -15.38 0.08 -6.65
C GLN A 13 -13.89 0.07 -6.34
N LEU A 14 -13.49 0.22 -5.08
CA LEU A 14 -12.08 0.13 -4.68
C LEU A 14 -11.56 -1.30 -4.83
N LEU A 15 -12.29 -2.32 -4.35
CA LEU A 15 -11.94 -3.73 -4.52
C LEU A 15 -11.90 -4.12 -6.00
N SER A 16 -12.81 -3.59 -6.80
CA SER A 16 -12.82 -3.76 -8.25
C SER A 16 -11.64 -3.05 -8.91
N LEU A 17 -11.26 -1.85 -8.46
CA LEU A 17 -10.07 -1.14 -8.92
C LEU A 17 -8.81 -1.92 -8.56
N ILE A 18 -8.67 -2.36 -7.31
CA ILE A 18 -7.59 -3.21 -6.82
C ILE A 18 -7.52 -4.49 -7.68
N SER A 19 -8.63 -5.22 -7.84
CA SER A 19 -8.70 -6.40 -8.72
C SER A 19 -8.33 -6.08 -10.17
N SER A 20 -8.82 -4.98 -10.72
CA SER A 20 -8.54 -4.57 -12.11
C SER A 20 -7.06 -4.22 -12.28
N THR A 21 -6.45 -3.56 -11.30
CA THR A 21 -5.00 -3.28 -11.30
C THR A 21 -4.18 -4.54 -11.18
N TYR A 22 -4.57 -5.49 -10.33
CA TYR A 22 -3.90 -6.79 -10.29
C TYR A 22 -4.00 -7.49 -11.66
N LYS A 23 -5.17 -7.45 -12.33
CA LYS A 23 -5.38 -8.06 -13.65
C LYS A 23 -4.55 -7.40 -14.74
N LEU A 24 -4.42 -6.08 -14.72
CA LEU A 24 -3.78 -5.31 -15.79
C LEU A 24 -2.26 -5.52 -15.85
N PHE A 25 -1.63 -5.95 -14.74
CA PHE A 25 -0.17 -6.04 -14.63
C PHE A 25 0.40 -7.45 -14.55
N SER A 26 -0.39 -8.48 -14.90
CA SER A 26 0.06 -9.89 -14.78
C SER A 26 0.58 -10.22 -13.37
N LEU A 27 -0.03 -9.60 -12.36
CA LEU A 27 0.19 -9.82 -10.94
C LEU A 27 -1.11 -10.23 -10.23
N ALA A 28 -2.19 -10.51 -10.98
CA ALA A 28 -3.43 -11.09 -10.46
C ALA A 28 -3.42 -12.60 -10.59
N PRO A 29 -3.09 -13.34 -9.52
CA PRO A 29 -3.52 -14.71 -9.36
C PRO A 29 -5.04 -14.90 -9.25
N VAL A 30 -5.81 -13.82 -9.33
CA VAL A 30 -7.13 -13.75 -8.69
C VAL A 30 -8.21 -13.29 -9.67
N SER A 31 -9.23 -14.12 -9.84
CA SER A 31 -10.49 -13.73 -10.46
C SER A 31 -11.49 -13.34 -9.40
N VAL A 32 -12.18 -12.22 -9.63
CA VAL A 32 -13.41 -11.88 -8.92
C VAL A 32 -14.54 -12.70 -9.55
N LEU A 33 -15.19 -13.53 -8.75
CA LEU A 33 -16.47 -14.11 -9.11
C LEU A 33 -17.57 -13.31 -8.42
N GLU A 34 -18.49 -12.80 -9.24
CA GLU A 34 -19.71 -12.17 -8.80
C GLU A 34 -20.85 -13.18 -8.95
N TYR A 35 -21.49 -13.52 -7.84
CA TYR A 35 -22.67 -14.37 -7.87
C TYR A 35 -23.90 -13.56 -7.44
N PRO A 36 -24.97 -13.52 -8.25
CA PRO A 36 -26.22 -12.97 -7.79
C PRO A 36 -26.78 -13.89 -6.71
N THR A 37 -26.84 -13.37 -5.48
CA THR A 37 -27.51 -14.03 -4.37
C THR A 37 -28.85 -13.34 -4.14
N TYR A 38 -29.91 -14.12 -3.93
CA TYR A 38 -31.23 -13.60 -3.62
C TYR A 38 -31.51 -13.88 -2.16
N ARG A 39 -31.48 -12.82 -1.35
CA ARG A 39 -31.84 -12.86 0.07
C ARG A 39 -32.96 -11.86 0.31
N ASN A 40 -34.05 -12.30 0.94
CA ASN A 40 -35.23 -11.45 1.21
C ASN A 40 -35.76 -10.69 -0.01
N HIS A 41 -35.80 -11.35 -1.19
CA HIS A 41 -36.22 -10.76 -2.47
C HIS A 41 -35.41 -9.54 -2.97
N LYS A 42 -34.28 -9.23 -2.34
CA LYS A 42 -33.32 -8.24 -2.81
C LYS A 42 -32.17 -8.96 -3.52
N LYS A 43 -31.76 -8.45 -4.68
CA LYS A 43 -30.61 -8.96 -5.42
C LYS A 43 -29.34 -8.44 -4.75
N GLU A 44 -28.56 -9.34 -4.19
CA GLU A 44 -27.25 -9.09 -3.57
C GLU A 44 -26.15 -9.64 -4.46
N ILE A 45 -24.97 -9.03 -4.41
CA ILE A 45 -23.79 -9.47 -5.18
C ILE A 45 -22.79 -10.00 -4.17
N ALA A 46 -22.61 -11.32 -4.17
CA ALA A 46 -21.53 -11.95 -3.41
C ALA A 46 -20.25 -11.90 -4.25
N ILE A 47 -19.17 -11.43 -3.65
CA ILE A 47 -17.85 -11.31 -4.27
C ILE A 47 -16.95 -12.35 -3.61
N GLU A 48 -16.29 -13.19 -4.41
CA GLU A 48 -15.28 -14.12 -3.93
C GLU A 48 -14.06 -14.08 -4.83
N PHE A 49 -12.88 -14.00 -4.21
CA PHE A 49 -11.62 -14.08 -4.91
C PHE A 49 -11.23 -15.54 -5.06
N THR A 50 -11.03 -16.00 -6.29
CA THR A 50 -10.59 -17.38 -6.56
C THR A 50 -9.29 -17.40 -7.35
N SER A 51 -8.44 -18.37 -6.99
CA SER A 51 -7.24 -18.65 -7.77
C SER A 51 -7.64 -19.44 -9.02
N THR A 52 -7.68 -18.79 -10.16
CA THR A 52 -8.02 -19.44 -11.44
C THR A 52 -6.78 -19.81 -12.24
N SER A 53 -6.87 -20.87 -13.05
CA SER A 53 -5.81 -21.25 -14.00
C SER A 53 -5.57 -20.16 -15.06
N SER A 54 -6.57 -19.33 -15.35
CA SER A 54 -6.46 -18.17 -16.23
C SER A 54 -5.43 -17.14 -15.72
N ALA A 55 -5.24 -17.03 -14.41
CA ALA A 55 -4.22 -16.13 -13.87
C ALA A 55 -2.80 -16.58 -14.18
N LEU A 56 -2.52 -17.89 -14.10
CA LEU A 56 -1.24 -18.43 -14.56
C LEU A 56 -1.04 -18.20 -16.04
N PHE A 57 -2.10 -18.34 -16.84
CA PHE A 57 -2.03 -18.06 -18.27
C PHE A 57 -1.71 -16.58 -18.53
N ILE A 58 -2.33 -15.64 -17.82
CA ILE A 58 -2.07 -14.20 -17.94
C ILE A 58 -0.64 -13.85 -17.48
N ASN A 59 -0.14 -14.48 -16.42
CA ASN A 59 1.22 -14.28 -15.94
C ASN A 59 2.26 -14.82 -16.95
N SER A 60 2.02 -16.01 -17.49
CA SER A 60 2.84 -16.62 -18.54
C SER A 60 2.80 -15.82 -19.84
N LEU A 61 1.63 -15.30 -20.23
CA LEU A 61 1.48 -14.42 -21.38
C LEU A 61 2.21 -13.10 -21.18
N GLY A 62 2.12 -12.52 -19.97
CA GLY A 62 2.87 -11.33 -19.58
C GLY A 62 4.38 -11.53 -19.70
N LEU A 63 4.91 -12.65 -19.21
CA LEU A 63 6.32 -13.03 -19.41
C LEU A 63 6.66 -13.18 -20.89
N LEU A 64 5.80 -13.84 -21.65
CA LEU A 64 6.03 -14.11 -23.08
C LEU A 64 6.00 -12.83 -23.93
N ILE A 65 5.35 -11.76 -23.47
CA ILE A 65 5.34 -10.45 -24.14
C ILE A 65 6.48 -9.56 -23.63
N LEU A 66 6.66 -9.46 -22.30
CA LEU A 66 7.58 -8.50 -21.68
C LEU A 66 9.04 -8.90 -21.84
N LEU A 67 9.36 -10.20 -21.80
CA LEU A 67 10.73 -10.68 -21.98
C LEU A 67 11.27 -10.42 -23.40
N PRO A 68 10.58 -10.84 -24.48
CA PRO A 68 11.07 -10.55 -25.83
C PRO A 68 11.13 -9.05 -26.11
N LEU A 69 10.24 -8.26 -25.53
CA LEU A 69 10.23 -6.81 -25.68
C LEU A 69 11.49 -6.16 -25.07
N GLU A 70 11.88 -6.56 -23.86
CA GLU A 70 13.13 -6.09 -23.24
C GLU A 70 14.37 -6.63 -23.95
N VAL A 71 14.37 -7.89 -24.39
CA VAL A 71 15.49 -8.46 -25.16
C VAL A 71 15.65 -7.76 -26.50
N PHE A 72 14.55 -7.47 -27.20
CA PHE A 72 14.57 -6.73 -28.46
C PHE A 72 15.12 -5.31 -28.25
N TYR A 73 14.68 -4.63 -27.20
CA TYR A 73 15.20 -3.31 -26.87
C TYR A 73 16.69 -3.35 -26.53
N LEU A 74 17.12 -4.31 -25.70
CA LEU A 74 18.52 -4.49 -25.33
C LEU A 74 19.39 -4.75 -26.56
N TYR A 75 18.89 -5.57 -27.49
CA TYR A 75 19.56 -5.83 -28.77
C TYR A 75 19.69 -4.56 -29.63
N GLY A 76 18.63 -3.76 -29.73
CA GLY A 76 18.68 -2.47 -30.44
C GLY A 76 19.73 -1.52 -29.84
N LYS A 77 19.75 -1.41 -28.51
CA LYS A 77 20.76 -0.62 -27.78
C LYS A 77 22.18 -1.11 -27.98
N PHE A 78 22.39 -2.43 -28.05
CA PHE A 78 23.71 -3.03 -28.27
C PHE A 78 24.22 -2.77 -29.69
N ILE A 79 23.33 -2.64 -30.68
CA ILE A 79 23.70 -2.24 -32.04
C ILE A 79 24.08 -0.76 -32.09
N GLU A 80 23.33 0.12 -31.43
CA GLU A 80 23.66 1.55 -31.32
C GLU A 80 25.01 1.80 -30.62
N ASP A 81 25.43 0.90 -29.72
CA ASP A 81 26.69 0.98 -28.97
C ASP A 81 27.95 0.86 -29.84
N LEU A 82 27.83 0.36 -31.08
CA LEU A 82 28.95 0.34 -32.01
C LEU A 82 29.37 1.76 -32.46
N GLU A 83 28.59 2.79 -32.13
CA GLU A 83 28.76 4.16 -32.64
C GLU A 83 29.04 5.24 -31.55
N GLU A 84 28.86 5.00 -30.25
CA GLU A 84 29.00 6.03 -29.18
C GLU A 84 30.23 5.88 -28.26
N GLU A 85 30.89 6.99 -27.90
CA GLU A 85 32.16 7.04 -27.15
C GLU A 85 32.04 6.93 -25.60
N SER A 86 30.83 6.94 -25.01
CA SER A 86 30.67 7.03 -23.53
C SER A 86 30.42 5.67 -22.84
N HIS A 87 31.48 4.87 -22.71
CA HIS A 87 31.40 3.49 -22.18
C HIS A 87 30.69 3.34 -20.81
N LEU A 88 30.82 4.31 -19.89
CA LEU A 88 30.26 4.18 -18.53
C LEU A 88 28.71 4.24 -18.50
N ARG A 89 28.10 5.21 -19.20
CA ARG A 89 26.64 5.38 -19.23
C ARG A 89 25.98 4.16 -19.86
N HIS A 90 26.59 3.64 -20.93
CA HIS A 90 26.10 2.46 -21.62
C HIS A 90 26.11 1.22 -20.72
N HIS A 91 27.21 0.98 -20.00
CA HIS A 91 27.29 -0.15 -19.06
C HIS A 91 26.23 -0.06 -17.95
N PHE A 92 25.95 1.14 -17.42
CA PHE A 92 24.87 1.33 -16.45
C PHE A 92 23.50 1.05 -17.07
N ASP A 93 23.23 1.54 -18.28
CA ASP A 93 21.95 1.30 -18.97
C ASP A 93 21.71 -0.20 -19.23
N ILE A 94 22.73 -0.94 -19.71
CA ILE A 94 22.66 -2.40 -19.86
C ILE A 94 22.40 -3.05 -18.50
N PHE A 95 23.18 -2.69 -17.47
CA PHE A 95 23.07 -3.27 -16.15
C PHE A 95 21.66 -3.09 -15.58
N PHE A 96 21.10 -1.89 -15.61
CA PHE A 96 19.73 -1.63 -15.13
C PHE A 96 18.68 -2.43 -15.90
N ARG A 97 18.85 -2.63 -17.21
CA ARG A 97 17.93 -3.43 -18.02
C ARG A 97 17.95 -4.91 -17.69
N ILE A 98 19.15 -5.48 -17.54
CA ILE A 98 19.29 -6.86 -17.09
C ILE A 98 18.62 -7.02 -15.72
N ASN A 99 18.80 -6.06 -14.81
CA ASN A 99 18.13 -6.08 -13.51
C ASN A 99 16.61 -5.99 -13.64
N VAL A 100 16.04 -5.17 -14.53
CA VAL A 100 14.58 -5.13 -14.79
C VAL A 100 14.07 -6.50 -15.18
N ILE A 101 14.74 -7.16 -16.14
CA ILE A 101 14.37 -8.51 -16.60
C ILE A 101 14.38 -9.50 -15.44
N VAL A 102 15.48 -9.54 -14.68
CA VAL A 102 15.65 -10.46 -13.56
C VAL A 102 14.58 -10.23 -12.49
N ILE A 103 14.34 -8.98 -12.11
CA ILE A 103 13.35 -8.62 -11.09
C ILE A 103 11.94 -8.94 -11.57
N GLN A 104 11.62 -8.65 -12.83
CA GLN A 104 10.30 -8.93 -13.38
C GLN A 104 10.01 -10.43 -13.42
N VAL A 105 10.96 -11.25 -13.87
CA VAL A 105 10.85 -12.71 -13.83
C VAL A 105 10.67 -13.19 -12.40
N PHE A 106 11.49 -12.69 -11.48
CA PHE A 106 11.42 -13.03 -10.07
C PHE A 106 10.05 -12.69 -9.44
N LEU A 107 9.53 -11.50 -9.69
CA LEU A 107 8.22 -11.07 -9.20
C LEU A 107 7.10 -11.96 -9.75
N ILE A 108 7.10 -12.22 -11.05
CA ILE A 108 6.06 -13.06 -11.68
C ILE A 108 6.13 -14.50 -11.13
N LEU A 109 7.33 -15.04 -10.90
CA LEU A 109 7.51 -16.36 -10.28
C LEU A 109 6.97 -16.38 -8.85
N ILE A 110 7.32 -15.41 -8.01
CA ILE A 110 6.81 -15.32 -6.63
C ILE A 110 5.28 -15.25 -6.62
N PHE A 111 4.69 -14.37 -7.41
CA PHE A 111 3.23 -14.20 -7.47
C PHE A 111 2.53 -15.46 -8.02
N SER A 112 3.19 -16.20 -8.91
CA SER A 112 2.66 -17.45 -9.46
C SER A 112 2.72 -18.61 -8.45
N ILE A 113 3.79 -18.67 -7.65
CA ILE A 113 3.98 -19.68 -6.59
C ILE A 113 3.05 -19.39 -5.42
N LYS A 114 3.06 -18.16 -4.90
CA LYS A 114 2.29 -17.74 -3.72
C LYS A 114 0.85 -17.33 -4.04
N ARG A 115 0.32 -17.71 -5.21
CA ARG A 115 -1.02 -17.30 -5.66
C ARG A 115 -2.14 -17.60 -4.66
N ARG A 116 -2.10 -18.77 -4.03
CA ARG A 116 -3.12 -19.21 -3.06
C ARG A 116 -3.07 -18.37 -1.79
N GLU A 117 -1.88 -17.97 -1.37
CA GLU A 117 -1.63 -17.15 -0.18
C GLU A 117 -2.27 -15.77 -0.35
N ILE A 118 -2.02 -15.07 -1.46
CA ILE A 118 -2.65 -13.77 -1.71
C ILE A 118 -4.16 -13.84 -1.93
N THR A 119 -4.68 -14.91 -2.56
CA THR A 119 -6.15 -15.10 -2.64
C THR A 119 -6.75 -15.30 -1.25
N ALA A 120 -6.11 -16.11 -0.39
CA ALA A 120 -6.55 -16.30 0.98
C ALA A 120 -6.55 -14.99 1.76
N ILE A 121 -5.46 -14.21 1.66
CA ILE A 121 -5.34 -12.88 2.29
C ILE A 121 -6.47 -11.95 1.84
N LEU A 122 -6.72 -11.82 0.53
CA LEU A 122 -7.77 -10.95 0.01
C LEU A 122 -9.17 -11.39 0.45
N ASN A 123 -9.42 -12.70 0.51
CA ASN A 123 -10.67 -13.23 1.05
C ASN A 123 -10.80 -12.97 2.55
N SER A 124 -9.73 -13.07 3.33
CA SER A 124 -9.73 -12.73 4.76
C SER A 124 -10.03 -11.26 4.99
N VAL A 125 -9.46 -10.37 4.17
CA VAL A 125 -9.75 -8.93 4.18
C VAL A 125 -11.23 -8.67 3.88
N LEU A 126 -11.77 -9.33 2.86
CA LEU A 126 -13.17 -9.17 2.46
C LEU A 126 -14.15 -9.74 3.51
N SER A 127 -13.84 -10.90 4.09
CA SER A 127 -14.63 -11.49 5.16
C SER A 127 -14.63 -10.60 6.40
N PHE A 128 -13.47 -10.02 6.74
CA PHE A 128 -13.34 -9.10 7.85
C PHE A 128 -14.20 -7.84 7.64
N GLU A 129 -14.17 -7.27 6.43
CA GLU A 129 -15.03 -6.14 6.08
C GLU A 129 -16.52 -6.49 6.23
N SER A 130 -16.95 -7.65 5.73
CA SER A 130 -18.35 -8.06 5.88
C SER A 130 -18.76 -8.23 7.35
N GLU A 131 -17.87 -8.74 8.20
CA GLU A 131 -18.11 -8.89 9.65
C GLU A 131 -18.18 -7.52 10.34
N LEU A 132 -17.28 -6.61 9.97
CA LEU A 132 -17.22 -5.24 10.47
C LEU A 132 -18.49 -4.46 10.13
N VAL A 133 -18.90 -4.46 8.85
CA VAL A 133 -20.10 -3.76 8.38
C VAL A 133 -21.36 -4.34 9.03
N ARG A 134 -21.43 -5.66 9.21
CA ARG A 134 -22.59 -6.30 9.84
C ARG A 134 -22.78 -5.84 11.28
N ASN A 135 -21.68 -5.71 12.03
CA ASN A 135 -21.72 -5.46 13.46
C ASN A 135 -21.59 -3.96 13.82
N LEU A 136 -21.03 -3.13 12.93
CA LEU A 136 -20.80 -1.69 13.14
C LEU A 136 -21.61 -0.77 12.20
N ARG A 137 -22.63 -1.31 11.52
CA ARG A 137 -23.57 -0.77 10.50
C ARG A 137 -23.64 0.74 10.17
N ASP A 138 -23.29 1.65 11.08
CA ASP A 138 -23.37 3.11 10.94
C ASP A 138 -22.01 3.87 10.93
N LEU A 139 -20.88 3.23 11.30
CA LEU A 139 -19.55 3.89 11.26
C LEU A 139 -18.94 3.99 9.84
N ASP A 140 -19.58 3.35 8.86
CA ASP A 140 -19.14 3.25 7.47
C ASP A 140 -19.28 4.58 6.68
N GLN A 141 -19.87 5.62 7.28
CA GLN A 141 -20.05 6.94 6.66
C GLN A 141 -18.77 7.81 6.60
N LEU A 142 -17.64 7.36 7.16
CA LEU A 142 -16.35 8.05 7.02
C LEU A 142 -15.74 7.78 5.62
N HIS A 143 -16.33 8.45 4.63
CA HIS A 143 -16.06 8.38 3.20
C HIS A 143 -14.75 9.05 2.75
N THR A 144 -13.95 9.61 3.66
CA THR A 144 -12.83 10.50 3.30
C THR A 144 -11.59 9.77 2.76
N GLY A 145 -11.38 8.49 3.09
CA GLY A 145 -10.20 7.73 2.65
C GLY A 145 -10.16 7.36 1.16
N GLN A 146 -11.31 7.29 0.50
CA GLN A 146 -11.42 6.83 -0.90
C GLN A 146 -10.91 7.87 -1.90
N HIS A 147 -11.18 9.15 -1.67
CA HIS A 147 -10.66 10.23 -2.50
C HIS A 147 -9.14 10.26 -2.49
N HIS A 148 -8.52 9.95 -1.36
CA HIS A 148 -7.07 9.87 -1.24
C HIS A 148 -6.48 8.71 -2.06
N GLN A 149 -7.07 7.51 -1.98
CA GLN A 149 -6.63 6.36 -2.78
C GLN A 149 -6.80 6.61 -4.29
N LEU A 150 -7.95 7.16 -4.68
CA LEU A 150 -8.22 7.50 -6.08
C LEU A 150 -7.25 8.58 -6.57
N ALA A 151 -6.97 9.61 -5.77
CA ALA A 151 -6.02 10.67 -6.11
C ALA A 151 -4.61 10.11 -6.32
N ILE A 152 -4.12 9.23 -5.43
CA ILE A 152 -2.82 8.57 -5.57
C ILE A 152 -2.73 7.82 -6.90
N PHE A 153 -3.78 7.05 -7.21
CA PHE A 153 -3.85 6.25 -8.43
C PHE A 153 -3.91 7.12 -9.68
N THR A 154 -4.79 8.13 -9.69
CA THR A 154 -4.93 9.08 -10.81
C THR A 154 -3.64 9.85 -11.05
N ALA A 155 -2.98 10.35 -10.00
CA ALA A 155 -1.70 11.05 -10.13
C ALA A 155 -0.61 10.13 -10.72
N TYR A 156 -0.52 8.89 -10.23
CA TYR A 156 0.42 7.91 -10.77
C TYR A 156 0.19 7.60 -12.26
N PHE A 157 -1.07 7.37 -12.65
CA PHE A 157 -1.42 7.12 -14.05
C PHE A 157 -1.13 8.34 -14.93
N LEU A 158 -1.43 9.55 -14.45
CA LEU A 158 -1.17 10.77 -15.18
C LEU A 158 0.33 10.97 -15.44
N ILE A 159 1.17 10.81 -14.43
CA ILE A 159 2.64 10.88 -14.59
C ILE A 159 3.12 9.81 -15.59
N SER A 160 2.51 8.62 -15.56
CA SER A 160 2.87 7.50 -16.45
C SER A 160 2.50 7.78 -17.90
N SER A 161 1.31 8.33 -18.13
CA SER A 161 0.84 8.72 -19.45
C SER A 161 1.67 9.85 -20.03
N VAL A 162 2.06 10.85 -19.23
CA VAL A 162 2.94 11.94 -19.67
C VAL A 162 4.32 11.41 -20.06
N LEU A 163 4.90 10.51 -19.26
CA LEU A 163 6.18 9.89 -19.58
C LEU A 163 6.11 9.06 -20.87
N LEU A 164 5.07 8.25 -21.03
CA LEU A 164 4.87 7.45 -22.24
C LEU A 164 4.70 8.35 -23.47
N PHE A 165 3.89 9.41 -23.36
CA PHE A 165 3.71 10.37 -24.43
C PHE A 165 5.03 11.04 -24.82
N ASN A 166 5.84 11.47 -23.84
CA ASN A 166 7.15 12.05 -24.10
C ASN A 166 8.07 11.07 -24.85
N LYS A 167 8.07 9.79 -24.47
CA LYS A 167 8.86 8.75 -25.15
C LYS A 167 8.38 8.49 -26.57
N LEU A 168 7.07 8.48 -26.81
CA LEU A 168 6.50 8.29 -28.16
C LEU A 168 6.82 9.43 -29.12
N MET A 169 7.10 10.65 -28.61
CA MET A 169 7.49 11.79 -29.46
C MET A 169 8.95 11.72 -29.90
N VAL A 170 9.79 10.98 -29.18
CA VAL A 170 11.26 10.94 -29.40
C VAL A 170 11.72 9.61 -29.99
N GLN A 171 11.04 8.51 -29.66
CA GLN A 171 11.45 7.15 -30.00
C GLN A 171 10.38 6.44 -30.83
N ASP A 172 10.79 5.43 -31.59
CA ASP A 172 9.85 4.52 -32.26
C ASP A 172 8.87 3.91 -31.24
N THR A 173 7.62 3.73 -31.66
CA THR A 173 6.53 3.23 -30.80
C THR A 173 6.93 1.97 -30.04
N LEU A 174 7.59 1.02 -30.71
CA LEU A 174 8.00 -0.25 -30.10
C LEU A 174 9.09 -0.03 -29.03
N GLN A 175 10.06 0.85 -29.29
CA GLN A 175 11.13 1.18 -28.35
C GLN A 175 10.60 1.94 -27.12
N ALA A 176 9.70 2.91 -27.35
CA ALA A 176 9.06 3.67 -26.28
C ALA A 176 8.27 2.75 -25.33
N VAL A 177 7.45 1.85 -25.90
CA VAL A 177 6.66 0.88 -25.11
C VAL A 177 7.57 -0.08 -24.36
N ALA A 178 8.62 -0.60 -25.03
CA ALA A 178 9.61 -1.48 -24.40
C ALA A 178 10.34 -0.83 -23.22
N ASN A 179 10.59 0.48 -23.28
CA ASN A 179 11.28 1.20 -22.21
C ASN A 179 10.37 1.50 -21.00
N VAL A 180 9.08 1.77 -21.23
CA VAL A 180 8.16 2.24 -20.17
C VAL A 180 7.43 1.08 -19.50
N LEU A 181 6.93 0.12 -20.29
CA LEU A 181 5.97 -0.89 -19.82
C LEU A 181 6.54 -1.86 -18.76
N PRO A 182 7.77 -2.41 -18.91
CA PRO A 182 8.30 -3.35 -17.93
C PRO A 182 8.62 -2.68 -16.58
N LYS A 183 9.19 -1.47 -16.63
CA LYS A 183 9.44 -0.65 -15.44
C LYS A 183 8.15 -0.22 -14.75
N PHE A 184 7.06 -0.06 -15.51
CA PHE A 184 5.74 0.26 -14.99
C PHE A 184 5.18 -0.91 -14.16
N ALA A 185 5.38 -2.16 -14.58
CA ALA A 185 4.91 -3.33 -13.81
C ALA A 185 5.52 -3.40 -12.40
N ILE A 186 6.83 -3.18 -12.27
CA ILE A 186 7.52 -3.19 -10.97
C ILE A 186 7.04 -2.00 -10.09
N ARG A 187 6.82 -0.81 -10.67
CA ARG A 187 6.32 0.37 -9.91
C ARG A 187 4.90 0.16 -9.39
N ASN A 188 4.06 -0.47 -10.21
CA ASN A 188 2.68 -0.78 -9.83
C ASN A 188 2.61 -1.64 -8.58
N LEU A 189 3.57 -2.54 -8.35
CA LEU A 189 3.62 -3.36 -7.15
C LEU A 189 3.68 -2.52 -5.86
N MET A 190 4.48 -1.44 -5.84
CA MET A 190 4.57 -0.54 -4.69
C MET A 190 3.26 0.23 -4.46
N ILE A 191 2.65 0.73 -5.53
CA ILE A 191 1.36 1.42 -5.47
C ILE A 191 0.26 0.48 -5.00
N GLN A 192 0.22 -0.76 -5.50
CA GLN A 192 -0.73 -1.79 -5.06
C GLN A 192 -0.61 -2.06 -3.56
N TYR A 193 0.62 -2.25 -3.08
CA TYR A 193 0.86 -2.47 -1.66
C TYR A 193 0.45 -1.25 -0.83
N SER A 194 0.75 -0.04 -1.31
CA SER A 194 0.35 1.22 -0.66
C SER A 194 -1.17 1.36 -0.53
N ILE A 195 -1.93 1.02 -1.58
CA ILE A 195 -3.40 1.08 -1.57
C ILE A 195 -3.96 0.09 -0.56
N LEU A 196 -3.41 -1.14 -0.52
CA LEU A 196 -3.80 -2.17 0.45
C LEU A 196 -3.55 -1.71 1.89
N LEU A 197 -2.41 -1.05 2.15
CA LEU A 197 -2.11 -0.47 3.46
C LEU A 197 -3.08 0.65 3.84
N ILE A 198 -3.43 1.54 2.91
CA ILE A 198 -4.44 2.59 3.18
C ILE A 198 -5.80 1.96 3.51
N PHE A 199 -6.16 0.85 2.86
CA PHE A 199 -7.37 0.11 3.20
C PHE A 199 -7.31 -0.44 4.63
N ILE A 200 -6.21 -1.08 5.02
CA ILE A 200 -5.99 -1.57 6.40
C ILE A 200 -6.05 -0.41 7.40
N LYS A 201 -5.41 0.73 7.09
CA LYS A 201 -5.47 1.94 7.92
C LYS A 201 -6.90 2.33 8.24
N LYS A 202 -7.76 2.41 7.21
CA LYS A 202 -9.18 2.76 7.36
C LYS A 202 -9.89 1.80 8.32
N LYS A 203 -9.55 0.51 8.29
CA LYS A 203 -10.15 -0.49 9.19
C LYS A 203 -9.66 -0.33 10.63
N TYR A 204 -8.38 -0.06 10.86
CA TYR A 204 -7.88 0.29 12.20
C TYR A 204 -8.54 1.57 12.73
N PHE A 205 -8.61 2.62 11.91
CA PHE A 205 -9.29 3.87 12.26
C PHE A 205 -10.75 3.62 12.68
N SER A 206 -11.50 2.82 11.92
CA SER A 206 -12.90 2.49 12.26
C SER A 206 -13.03 1.73 13.59
N LEU A 207 -12.09 0.85 13.92
CA LEU A 207 -12.05 0.17 15.21
C LEU A 207 -11.67 1.15 16.34
N ASN A 208 -10.71 2.05 16.09
CA ASN A 208 -10.27 3.07 17.04
C ASN A 208 -11.43 4.00 17.41
N GLU A 209 -12.18 4.47 16.41
CA GLU A 209 -13.39 5.28 16.62
C GLU A 209 -14.46 4.52 17.40
N SER A 210 -14.66 3.24 17.09
CA SER A 210 -15.62 2.39 17.81
C SER A 210 -15.27 2.24 19.29
N LEU A 211 -13.97 2.14 19.61
CA LEU A 211 -13.48 2.14 21.00
C LEU A 211 -13.68 3.50 21.68
N LEU A 212 -13.41 4.60 20.99
CA LEU A 212 -13.52 5.94 21.54
C LEU A 212 -14.98 6.29 21.88
N VAL A 213 -15.93 5.82 21.07
CA VAL A 213 -17.36 5.94 21.36
C VAL A 213 -17.76 5.24 22.67
N LEU A 214 -17.08 4.15 23.06
CA LEU A 214 -17.33 3.49 24.35
C LEU A 214 -16.81 4.30 25.53
N THR A 215 -15.64 4.93 25.39
CA THR A 215 -15.03 5.68 26.48
C THR A 215 -15.67 7.05 26.69
N ASN A 216 -16.08 7.72 25.61
CA ASN A 216 -16.47 9.14 25.65
C ASN A 216 -17.96 9.40 25.95
N ARG A 217 -18.52 8.70 26.94
CA ARG A 217 -19.92 8.89 27.38
C ARG A 217 -20.19 10.22 28.12
N SER A 218 -19.19 11.10 28.27
CA SER A 218 -19.33 12.39 28.95
C SER A 218 -19.45 13.61 28.03
N GLY A 219 -19.35 13.46 26.70
CA GLY A 219 -19.37 14.61 25.78
C GLY A 219 -20.03 14.32 24.44
N GLN A 220 -21.26 14.81 24.26
CA GLN A 220 -21.98 15.11 23.02
C GLN A 220 -21.30 14.67 21.70
N MET A 221 -21.46 13.41 21.31
CA MET A 221 -21.42 12.99 19.90
C MET A 221 -22.63 12.10 19.65
N CYS A 222 -23.65 12.65 18.99
CA CYS A 222 -24.88 11.95 18.62
C CYS A 222 -24.61 10.97 17.47
N TYR A 223 -24.22 9.74 17.80
CA TYR A 223 -24.35 8.62 16.88
C TYR A 223 -25.70 7.92 17.09
N PRO A 224 -26.47 7.66 16.02
CA PRO A 224 -27.82 7.08 16.13
C PRO A 224 -27.83 5.70 16.79
N PHE A 225 -26.72 4.95 16.74
CA PHE A 225 -26.60 3.61 17.34
C PHE A 225 -26.75 3.60 18.87
N ILE A 226 -26.29 4.65 19.56
CA ILE A 226 -26.39 4.76 21.04
C ILE A 226 -27.58 5.62 21.46
N SER A 227 -28.12 6.45 20.56
CA SER A 227 -29.25 7.34 20.90
C SER A 227 -30.63 6.66 20.87
N ILE A 228 -30.74 5.45 20.29
CA ILE A 228 -32.06 4.82 20.03
C ILE A 228 -32.38 3.69 21.02
N PHE A 229 -31.38 3.09 21.67
CA PHE A 229 -31.62 2.04 22.65
C PHE A 229 -31.55 2.62 24.06
N ASP A 230 -32.54 2.24 24.89
CA ASP A 230 -32.45 2.21 26.35
C ASP A 230 -31.02 1.87 26.82
N PRO A 231 -30.59 2.31 28.02
CA PRO A 231 -29.23 2.08 28.52
C PRO A 231 -28.79 0.64 28.19
N PRO A 232 -27.80 0.45 27.30
CA PRO A 232 -27.46 -0.86 26.77
C PRO A 232 -27.19 -1.78 27.95
N SER A 233 -27.80 -2.96 27.93
CA SER A 233 -27.58 -3.95 28.96
C SER A 233 -26.08 -4.24 29.05
N GLU A 234 -25.58 -4.52 30.26
CA GLU A 234 -24.14 -4.76 30.49
C GLU A 234 -23.61 -5.89 29.57
N GLU A 235 -24.46 -6.86 29.26
CA GLU A 235 -24.19 -7.96 28.32
C GLU A 235 -23.91 -7.46 26.89
N THR A 236 -24.66 -6.48 26.38
CA THR A 236 -24.43 -5.90 25.04
C THR A 236 -23.13 -5.11 24.94
N VAL A 237 -22.72 -4.44 26.03
CA VAL A 237 -21.44 -3.71 26.09
C VAL A 237 -20.26 -4.69 26.14
N LEU A 238 -20.40 -5.77 26.90
CA LEU A 238 -19.40 -6.84 26.97
C LEU A 238 -19.24 -7.54 25.63
N ASP A 239 -20.35 -7.91 24.98
CA ASP A 239 -20.34 -8.54 23.66
C ASP A 239 -19.67 -7.64 22.61
N PHE A 240 -19.92 -6.33 22.67
CA PHE A 240 -19.29 -5.36 21.78
C PHE A 240 -17.78 -5.25 21.98
N VAL A 241 -17.30 -5.30 23.22
CA VAL A 241 -15.86 -5.27 23.50
C VAL A 241 -15.16 -6.58 23.12
N ILE A 242 -15.80 -7.71 23.38
CA ILE A 242 -15.33 -9.02 22.90
C ILE A 242 -15.24 -9.00 21.37
N PHE A 243 -16.24 -8.42 20.70
CA PHE A 243 -16.23 -8.25 19.26
C PHE A 243 -15.06 -7.38 18.79
N ILE A 244 -14.88 -6.18 19.35
CA ILE A 244 -13.77 -5.29 18.98
C ILE A 244 -12.42 -5.97 19.20
N ARG A 245 -12.22 -6.66 20.34
CA ARG A 245 -10.99 -7.42 20.62
C ARG A 245 -10.68 -8.41 19.52
N LYS A 246 -11.68 -9.24 19.19
CA LYS A 246 -11.55 -10.24 18.14
C LYS A 246 -11.25 -9.57 16.80
N SER A 247 -11.88 -8.44 16.51
CA SER A 247 -11.62 -7.69 15.28
C SER A 247 -10.21 -7.12 15.20
N TYR A 248 -9.64 -6.57 16.28
CA TYR A 248 -8.23 -6.13 16.30
C TYR A 248 -7.28 -7.29 16.07
N SER A 249 -7.50 -8.43 16.76
CA SER A 249 -6.67 -9.63 16.57
C SER A 249 -6.71 -10.12 15.13
N ASN A 250 -7.90 -10.25 14.55
CA ASN A 250 -8.07 -10.67 13.16
C ASN A 250 -7.40 -9.68 12.19
N LEU A 251 -7.57 -8.37 12.40
CA LEU A 251 -6.97 -7.35 11.54
C LEU A 251 -5.44 -7.33 11.65
N SER A 252 -4.89 -7.58 12.84
CA SER A 252 -3.45 -7.74 13.06
C SER A 252 -2.89 -8.96 12.34
N GLU A 253 -3.59 -10.09 12.38
CA GLU A 253 -3.19 -11.31 11.67
C GLU A 253 -3.21 -11.12 10.15
N ILE A 254 -4.26 -10.47 9.63
CA ILE A 254 -4.37 -10.08 8.22
C ILE A 254 -3.22 -9.16 7.83
N SER A 255 -2.94 -8.14 8.64
CA SER A 255 -1.86 -7.17 8.40
C SER A 255 -0.49 -7.83 8.36
N ASN A 256 -0.23 -8.76 9.29
CA ASN A 256 1.01 -9.53 9.32
C ASN A 256 1.13 -10.46 8.09
N SER A 257 0.04 -11.13 7.70
CA SER A 257 0.02 -11.97 6.50
C SER A 257 0.33 -11.16 5.23
N ILE A 258 -0.23 -9.95 5.14
CA ILE A 258 0.04 -8.99 4.06
C ILE A 258 1.50 -8.54 4.06
N ALA A 259 2.04 -8.15 5.22
CA ALA A 259 3.44 -7.75 5.36
C ALA A 259 4.40 -8.88 4.96
N GLN A 260 4.15 -10.11 5.43
CA GLN A 260 4.95 -11.28 5.10
C GLN A 260 4.92 -11.62 3.60
N PHE A 261 3.75 -11.55 2.96
CA PHE A 261 3.64 -11.79 1.52
C PHE A 261 4.44 -10.77 0.69
N TYR A 262 4.32 -9.48 1.02
CA TYR A 262 4.97 -8.39 0.29
C TYR A 262 6.44 -8.15 0.67
N SER A 263 6.93 -8.73 1.77
CA SER A 263 8.27 -8.51 2.33
C SER A 263 9.41 -8.59 1.30
N ILE A 264 9.55 -9.74 0.63
CA ILE A 264 10.61 -10.02 -0.35
C ILE A 264 10.41 -9.21 -1.65
N PRO A 265 9.22 -9.23 -2.29
CA PRO A 265 8.95 -8.41 -3.47
C PRO A 265 9.24 -6.91 -3.25
N MET A 266 8.89 -6.38 -2.07
CA MET A 266 9.15 -4.99 -1.70
C MET A 266 10.63 -4.71 -1.49
N LEU A 267 11.37 -5.59 -0.82
CA LEU A 267 12.81 -5.42 -0.65
C LEU A 267 13.52 -5.27 -2.00
N VAL A 268 13.26 -6.21 -2.92
CA VAL A 268 13.89 -6.22 -4.25
C VAL A 268 13.50 -4.98 -5.04
N SER A 269 12.23 -4.60 -5.00
CA SER A 269 11.74 -3.40 -5.69
C SER A 269 12.34 -2.13 -5.12
N LEU A 270 12.46 -2.00 -3.78
CA LEU A 270 13.04 -0.83 -3.12
C LEU A 270 14.51 -0.65 -3.46
N VAL A 271 15.31 -1.72 -3.42
CA VAL A 271 16.73 -1.67 -3.79
C VAL A 271 16.89 -1.21 -5.24
N TYR A 272 16.08 -1.76 -6.16
CA TYR A 272 16.10 -1.38 -7.56
C TYR A 272 15.74 0.09 -7.77
N TYR A 273 14.66 0.59 -7.16
CA TYR A 273 14.27 1.99 -7.31
C TYR A 273 15.21 2.95 -6.60
N PHE A 274 15.81 2.56 -5.49
CA PHE A 274 16.81 3.37 -4.83
C PHE A 274 18.04 3.58 -5.72
N LEU A 275 18.60 2.49 -6.27
CA LEU A 275 19.71 2.56 -7.22
C LEU A 275 19.31 3.34 -8.49
N GLY A 276 18.09 3.10 -9.00
CA GLY A 276 17.56 3.81 -10.15
C GLY A 276 17.39 5.31 -9.90
N ALA A 277 16.92 5.71 -8.72
CA ALA A 277 16.75 7.11 -8.35
C ALA A 277 18.10 7.84 -8.26
N VAL A 278 19.14 7.19 -7.73
CA VAL A 278 20.50 7.74 -7.71
C VAL A 278 21.03 7.94 -9.13
N TYR A 279 20.89 6.92 -9.98
CA TYR A 279 21.35 7.00 -11.38
C TYR A 279 20.59 8.06 -12.19
N VAL A 280 19.27 8.04 -12.14
CA VAL A 280 18.42 9.00 -12.86
C VAL A 280 18.58 10.42 -12.29
N GLY A 281 18.78 10.55 -10.97
CA GLY A 281 19.09 11.83 -10.34
C GLY A 281 20.40 12.43 -10.84
N TYR A 282 21.44 11.61 -10.98
CA TYR A 282 22.69 12.03 -11.62
C TYR A 282 22.45 12.52 -13.07
N LEU A 283 21.71 11.77 -13.87
CA LEU A 283 21.38 12.16 -15.25
C LEU A 283 20.57 13.47 -15.31
N PHE A 284 19.63 13.65 -14.39
CA PHE A 284 18.83 14.86 -14.29
C PHE A 284 19.69 16.08 -13.95
N VAL A 285 20.57 15.98 -12.94
CA VAL A 285 21.51 17.06 -12.58
C VAL A 285 22.48 17.37 -13.71
N SER A 286 23.02 16.34 -14.37
CA SER A 286 23.89 16.52 -15.55
C SER A 286 23.15 17.26 -16.67
N SER A 287 21.90 16.88 -16.95
CA SER A 287 21.08 17.52 -17.99
C SER A 287 20.78 19.00 -17.68
N ILE A 288 20.57 19.33 -16.40
CA ILE A 288 20.41 20.72 -15.95
C ILE A 288 21.72 21.50 -16.16
N GLY A 289 22.86 20.91 -15.79
CA GLY A 289 24.18 21.52 -15.96
C GLY A 289 24.49 21.83 -17.43
N ASP A 290 24.18 20.90 -18.33
CA ASP A 290 24.35 21.08 -19.77
C ASP A 290 23.42 22.14 -20.34
N TYR A 291 22.18 22.22 -19.85
CA TYR A 291 21.22 23.26 -20.22
C TYR A 291 21.67 24.67 -19.80
N LEU A 292 22.21 24.82 -18.58
CA LEU A 292 22.67 26.10 -18.06
C LEU A 292 24.02 26.54 -18.64
N GLY A 293 24.85 25.58 -19.06
CA GLY A 293 26.22 25.82 -19.53
C GLY A 293 26.35 26.23 -21.01
N ASP A 294 25.25 26.32 -21.76
CA ASP A 294 25.18 26.68 -23.19
C ASP A 294 26.11 25.87 -24.12
N LYS A 295 26.59 24.70 -23.65
CA LYS A 295 27.57 23.85 -24.37
C LYS A 295 26.96 23.03 -25.49
N THR A 296 25.64 22.87 -25.51
CA THR A 296 24.88 22.26 -26.58
C THR A 296 23.52 22.94 -26.66
N GLY A 297 23.16 23.48 -27.82
CA GLY A 297 21.87 24.14 -28.02
C GLY A 297 20.70 23.26 -27.62
N GLY A 298 20.21 23.46 -26.39
CA GLY A 298 18.88 23.10 -25.90
C GLY A 298 18.41 21.65 -26.07
N LYS A 299 18.97 20.70 -25.30
CA LYS A 299 18.30 19.41 -25.05
C LYS A 299 17.26 19.49 -23.93
N ILE A 300 16.36 20.47 -24.01
CA ILE A 300 15.20 20.61 -23.11
C ILE A 300 14.41 19.28 -22.99
N PRO A 301 14.19 18.50 -24.07
CA PRO A 301 13.49 17.22 -23.99
C PRO A 301 14.17 16.20 -23.05
N ASP A 302 15.51 16.16 -23.02
CA ASP A 302 16.26 15.22 -22.16
C ASP A 302 16.14 15.61 -20.69
N CYS A 303 16.20 16.91 -20.37
CA CYS A 303 16.01 17.39 -19.01
C CYS A 303 14.61 17.06 -18.49
N ILE A 304 13.58 17.25 -19.31
CA ILE A 304 12.19 16.90 -18.96
C ILE A 304 12.05 15.39 -18.78
N ASP A 305 12.64 14.59 -19.67
CA ASP A 305 12.58 13.13 -19.60
C ASP A 305 13.23 12.57 -18.33
N HIS A 306 14.47 12.98 -18.03
CA HIS A 306 15.17 12.57 -16.81
C HIS A 306 14.43 13.06 -15.55
N GLY A 307 13.85 14.26 -15.57
CA GLY A 307 13.04 14.78 -14.47
C GLY A 307 11.78 13.95 -14.22
N LEU A 308 11.03 13.60 -15.27
CA LEU A 308 9.86 12.74 -15.16
C LEU A 308 10.22 11.34 -14.67
N LEU A 309 11.33 10.76 -15.16
CA LEU A 309 11.85 9.49 -14.69
C LEU A 309 12.23 9.54 -13.19
N PHE A 310 12.83 10.64 -12.74
CA PHE A 310 13.21 10.84 -11.34
C PHE A 310 11.97 10.88 -10.44
N ILE A 311 10.96 11.68 -10.82
CA ILE A 311 9.67 11.74 -10.12
C ILE A 311 9.03 10.34 -10.05
N MET A 312 9.12 9.57 -11.15
CA MET A 312 8.59 8.21 -11.20
C MET A 312 9.29 7.20 -10.32
N CYS A 313 10.57 7.40 -10.03
CA CYS A 313 11.29 6.55 -9.09
C CYS A 313 10.91 6.89 -7.64
N ILE A 314 10.77 8.18 -7.32
CA ILE A 314 10.56 8.63 -5.94
C ILE A 314 9.10 8.54 -5.51
N TYR A 315 8.15 8.88 -6.39
CA TYR A 315 6.73 9.00 -6.03
C TYR A 315 6.15 7.71 -5.41
N PRO A 316 6.28 6.50 -6.02
CA PRO A 316 5.77 5.28 -5.40
C PRO A 316 6.43 4.95 -4.06
N THR A 317 7.71 5.29 -3.87
CA THR A 317 8.43 5.08 -2.62
C THR A 317 7.91 6.01 -1.51
N ILE A 318 7.67 7.30 -1.82
CA ILE A 318 7.08 8.25 -0.87
C ILE A 318 5.67 7.80 -0.48
N VAL A 319 4.85 7.45 -1.48
CA VAL A 319 3.48 6.97 -1.23
C VAL A 319 3.51 5.73 -0.33
N LEU A 320 4.41 4.78 -0.60
CA LEU A 320 4.55 3.58 0.23
C LEU A 320 4.96 3.91 1.66
N ALA A 321 5.99 4.74 1.84
CA ALA A 321 6.49 5.09 3.17
C ALA A 321 5.45 5.85 4.00
N ASN A 322 4.71 6.76 3.37
CA ASN A 322 3.58 7.46 3.99
C ASN A 322 2.45 6.50 4.35
N SER A 323 2.08 5.57 3.47
CA SER A 323 1.04 4.58 3.76
C SER A 323 1.41 3.66 4.93
N VAL A 324 2.67 3.20 4.99
CA VAL A 324 3.15 2.39 6.12
C VAL A 324 3.10 3.19 7.42
N THR A 325 3.65 4.41 7.41
CA THR A 325 3.66 5.28 8.58
C THR A 325 2.25 5.54 9.09
N ALA A 326 1.32 5.85 8.18
CA ALA A 326 -0.05 6.13 8.53
C ALA A 326 -0.79 4.91 9.12
N VAL A 327 -0.47 3.68 8.70
CA VAL A 327 -1.02 2.47 9.36
C VAL A 327 -0.43 2.30 10.75
N LEU A 328 0.88 2.47 10.89
CA LEU A 328 1.56 2.32 12.19
C LEU A 328 1.07 3.35 13.20
N GLU A 329 0.85 4.60 12.77
CA GLU A 329 0.25 5.64 13.60
C GLU A 329 -1.13 5.24 14.11
N GLU A 330 -2.00 4.67 13.26
CA GLU A 330 -3.33 4.19 13.70
C GLU A 330 -3.25 2.99 14.64
N VAL A 331 -2.30 2.08 14.42
CA VAL A 331 -2.06 0.93 15.33
C VAL A 331 -1.54 1.42 16.68
N MET A 332 -0.65 2.42 16.68
CA MET A 332 -0.09 3.00 17.89
C MET A 332 -1.04 3.98 18.58
N TYR A 333 -2.02 4.54 17.88
CA TYR A 333 -2.96 5.52 18.41
C TYR A 333 -3.61 5.05 19.72
N VAL A 334 -4.11 3.81 19.76
CA VAL A 334 -4.74 3.22 20.97
C VAL A 334 -3.75 3.06 22.12
N LYS A 335 -2.48 2.76 21.81
CA LYS A 335 -1.41 2.62 22.82
C LYS A 335 -1.02 3.98 23.40
N HIS A 336 -0.95 5.02 22.57
CA HIS A 336 -0.41 6.33 22.93
C HIS A 336 -1.45 7.27 23.55
N THR A 337 -2.70 7.23 23.11
CA THR A 337 -3.76 8.12 23.62
C THR A 337 -4.32 7.71 24.97
N GLY A 338 -3.85 6.61 25.56
CA GLY A 338 -4.36 6.12 26.83
C GLY A 338 -5.81 5.62 26.73
N ILE A 339 -6.37 5.45 25.54
CA ILE A 339 -7.71 4.85 25.33
C ILE A 339 -7.78 3.48 26.00
N SER A 340 -6.70 2.69 25.97
CA SER A 340 -6.67 1.42 26.72
C SER A 340 -6.83 1.60 28.23
N TYR A 341 -6.29 2.69 28.80
CA TYR A 341 -6.47 3.05 30.21
C TYR A 341 -7.89 3.56 30.46
N GLU A 342 -8.46 4.39 29.57
CA GLU A 342 -9.84 4.86 29.69
C GLU A 342 -10.87 3.75 29.51
N VAL A 343 -10.64 2.79 28.63
CA VAL A 343 -11.45 1.58 28.49
C VAL A 343 -11.33 0.76 29.77
N SER A 344 -10.12 0.51 30.26
CA SER A 344 -9.90 -0.22 31.53
C SER A 344 -10.59 0.48 32.71
N LEU A 345 -10.50 1.80 32.79
CA LEU A 345 -11.12 2.64 33.82
C LEU A 345 -12.65 2.69 33.68
N PHE A 346 -13.17 2.83 32.46
CA PHE A 346 -14.60 2.78 32.15
C PHE A 346 -15.20 1.48 32.64
N PHE A 347 -14.56 0.34 32.36
CA PHE A 347 -15.02 -0.95 32.83
C PHE A 347 -14.84 -1.15 34.33
N GLN A 348 -13.77 -0.64 34.95
CA GLN A 348 -13.62 -0.65 36.41
C GLN A 348 -14.74 0.16 37.09
N ILE A 349 -15.09 1.33 36.55
CA ILE A 349 -16.16 2.19 37.08
C ILE A 349 -17.53 1.52 36.87
N PHE A 350 -17.78 0.98 35.66
CA PHE A 350 -19.02 0.29 35.31
C PHE A 350 -19.27 -0.96 36.19
N HIS A 351 -18.20 -1.70 36.53
CA HIS A 351 -18.29 -2.86 37.43
C HIS A 351 -18.26 -2.52 38.92
N SER A 352 -17.65 -1.40 39.34
CA SER A 352 -17.60 -0.99 40.75
C SER A 352 -18.98 -0.74 41.35
N THR A 353 -19.99 -0.51 40.52
CA THR A 353 -21.37 -0.27 40.94
C THR A 353 -22.22 -1.53 41.18
N LYS A 354 -21.80 -2.74 40.76
CA LYS A 354 -22.45 -4.02 41.14
C LYS A 354 -21.60 -5.25 40.74
N PHE A 355 -21.18 -5.98 41.76
CA PHE A 355 -20.65 -7.36 41.75
C PHE A 355 -19.23 -7.63 41.20
N TYR A 356 -18.43 -8.24 42.08
CA TYR A 356 -17.15 -8.91 41.85
C TYR A 356 -17.37 -10.13 40.95
N ASN A 357 -16.81 -10.14 39.73
CA ASN A 357 -17.02 -11.23 38.76
C ASN A 357 -15.75 -11.47 37.90
N PRO A 358 -15.58 -12.68 37.30
CA PRO A 358 -14.40 -13.12 36.53
C PRO A 358 -14.10 -12.33 35.24
N ASN A 359 -14.90 -11.31 34.94
CA ASN A 359 -14.78 -10.47 33.75
C ASN A 359 -13.64 -9.44 33.87
N GLN A 360 -13.22 -9.10 35.08
CA GLN A 360 -12.08 -8.19 35.31
C GLN A 360 -10.77 -8.75 34.74
N PHE A 361 -10.57 -10.07 34.84
CA PHE A 361 -9.43 -10.77 34.25
C PHE A 361 -9.45 -10.73 32.72
N GLN A 362 -10.61 -10.94 32.09
CA GLN A 362 -10.72 -10.89 30.62
C GLN A 362 -10.43 -9.51 30.05
N LEU A 363 -10.70 -8.46 30.83
CA LEU A 363 -10.55 -7.08 30.44
C LEU A 363 -9.13 -6.55 30.66
N GLU A 364 -8.50 -6.97 31.76
CA GLU A 364 -7.07 -6.78 31.99
C GLU A 364 -6.27 -7.53 30.90
N GLN A 365 -6.66 -8.75 30.58
CA GLN A 365 -6.09 -9.52 29.48
C GLN A 365 -6.32 -8.85 28.12
N PHE A 366 -7.50 -8.25 27.89
CA PHE A 366 -7.77 -7.50 26.67
C PHE A 366 -6.88 -6.26 26.53
N SER A 367 -6.76 -5.45 27.58
CA SER A 367 -5.85 -4.29 27.61
C SER A 367 -4.42 -4.73 27.33
N MET A 368 -3.94 -5.78 28.00
CA MET A 368 -2.60 -6.32 27.78
C MET A 368 -2.40 -6.81 26.34
N GLU A 369 -3.35 -7.54 25.77
CA GLU A 369 -3.27 -8.01 24.38
C GLU A 369 -3.27 -6.86 23.36
N LEU A 370 -4.08 -5.82 23.56
CA LEU A 370 -4.05 -4.59 22.75
C LEU A 370 -2.67 -3.91 22.81
N PHE A 371 -2.07 -3.83 24.00
CA PHE A 371 -0.73 -3.27 24.18
C PHE A 371 0.37 -4.13 23.54
N HIS A 372 0.20 -5.45 23.51
CA HIS A 372 1.20 -6.38 22.99
C HIS A 372 1.09 -6.70 21.49
N GLN A 373 0.04 -6.25 20.80
CA GLN A 373 -0.02 -6.36 19.34
C GLN A 373 1.03 -5.46 18.68
N ASN A 374 2.11 -6.09 18.19
CA ASN A 374 3.17 -5.42 17.45
C ASN A 374 3.04 -5.77 15.97
N VAL A 375 2.29 -4.96 15.23
CA VAL A 375 2.34 -4.99 13.77
C VAL A 375 3.57 -4.21 13.34
N SER A 376 4.45 -4.83 12.56
CA SER A 376 5.60 -4.15 11.96
C SER A 376 5.60 -4.42 10.47
N PHE A 377 5.76 -3.36 9.68
CA PHE A 377 5.89 -3.44 8.23
C PHE A 377 7.35 -3.29 7.87
N THR A 378 7.98 -4.43 7.60
CA THR A 378 9.39 -4.50 7.25
C THR A 378 9.55 -5.16 5.88
N ALA A 379 10.48 -4.65 5.07
CA ALA A 379 11.00 -5.37 3.94
C ALA A 379 11.99 -6.42 4.46
N PHE A 380 11.49 -7.66 4.53
CA PHE A 380 12.24 -8.86 4.93
C PHE A 380 12.92 -8.72 6.31
N GLU A 381 12.25 -8.10 7.30
CA GLU A 381 12.77 -7.87 8.65
C GLU A 381 14.04 -6.99 8.73
N MET A 382 14.59 -6.58 7.59
CA MET A 382 15.85 -5.82 7.49
C MET A 382 15.62 -4.31 7.44
N VAL A 383 14.57 -3.88 6.74
CA VAL A 383 14.31 -2.46 6.50
C VAL A 383 12.89 -2.12 6.95
N PRO A 384 12.72 -1.31 8.02
CA PRO A 384 11.41 -0.77 8.34
C PRO A 384 10.97 0.15 7.18
N LEU A 385 9.72 -0.03 6.75
CA LEU A 385 9.17 0.68 5.59
C LEU A 385 8.56 2.05 5.95
N ASP A 386 8.68 2.47 7.21
CA ASP A 386 8.13 3.71 7.72
C ASP A 386 9.04 4.93 7.49
N ASN A 387 8.49 6.12 7.69
CA ASN A 387 9.21 7.39 7.52
C ASN A 387 10.30 7.64 8.58
N SER A 388 10.46 6.74 9.56
CA SER A 388 11.47 6.84 10.62
C SER A 388 12.88 6.99 10.05
N ARG A 389 13.16 6.35 8.89
CA ARG A 389 14.46 6.47 8.23
C ARG A 389 14.62 7.71 7.36
N LEU A 390 13.57 8.15 6.65
CA LEU A 390 13.60 9.38 5.85
C LEU A 390 13.83 10.62 6.73
N THR A 391 13.28 10.62 7.94
CA THR A 391 13.51 11.65 8.96
C THR A 391 14.88 11.51 9.62
N SER A 392 15.37 10.30 9.89
CA SER A 392 16.72 10.12 10.44
C SER A 392 17.84 10.65 9.54
N VAL A 393 17.68 10.53 8.21
CA VAL A 393 18.65 11.06 7.24
C VAL A 393 18.62 12.59 7.23
N SER A 394 17.44 13.23 7.28
CA SER A 394 17.34 14.69 7.33
C SER A 394 17.89 15.28 8.63
N VAL A 395 17.65 14.64 9.78
CA VAL A 395 18.22 15.04 11.09
C VAL A 395 19.75 14.91 11.10
N GLN A 396 20.30 13.91 10.41
CA GLN A 396 21.75 13.71 10.31
C GLN A 396 22.44 14.74 9.40
N TYR A 397 21.74 15.28 8.40
CA TYR A 397 22.22 16.40 7.57
C TYR A 397 22.15 17.74 8.32
N ASP A 398 21.10 17.99 9.11
CA ASP A 398 21.00 19.21 9.94
C ASP A 398 22.08 19.24 11.03
N ALA A 399 22.38 18.10 11.66
CA ALA A 399 23.49 18.00 12.62
C ALA A 399 24.88 18.26 11.99
N HIS A 400 25.02 18.07 10.68
CA HIS A 400 26.26 18.33 9.95
C HIS A 400 26.39 19.80 9.50
N LEU A 401 25.28 20.49 9.26
CA LEU A 401 25.25 21.91 8.89
C LEU A 401 25.50 22.86 10.08
N TYR A 402 25.20 22.43 11.32
CA TYR A 402 25.49 23.20 12.53
C TYR A 402 26.91 23.04 13.08
N ASN A 403 27.75 22.17 12.48
CA ASN A 403 29.12 21.90 12.94
C ASN A 403 30.22 22.60 12.10
N TYR A 404 29.89 23.58 11.27
CA TYR A 404 30.91 24.42 10.65
C TYR A 404 31.35 25.54 11.60
N PRO A 405 32.61 25.55 12.09
CA PRO A 405 33.12 26.68 12.85
C PRO A 405 33.15 27.92 11.94
N ALA A 406 32.58 29.02 12.44
CA ALA A 406 32.62 30.30 11.77
C ALA A 406 34.08 30.67 11.43
N PRO A 407 34.35 31.24 10.24
CA PRO A 407 35.69 31.70 9.90
C PRO A 407 36.07 32.85 10.85
N ASN A 408 37.14 32.66 11.61
CA ASN A 408 37.73 33.68 12.47
C ASN A 408 38.01 34.94 11.64
N ARG A 409 37.35 36.05 12.01
CA ARG A 409 37.71 37.40 11.57
C ARG A 409 38.73 37.99 12.53
#